data_AF-L8HTC7-F1
#
_entry.id   AF-L8HTC7-F1
#
_cell.length_a   1.000
_cell.length_b   1.000
_cell.length_c   1.000
_cell.angle_alpha   90.00
_cell.angle_beta   90.00
_cell.angle_gamma   90.00
#
_symmetry.space_group_name_H-M   'P 1'
#
loop_
_entity.id
_entity.type
_entity.pdbx_description
1 polymer ?
#
loop_
_entity_poly.entity_id
_entity_poly.type
_entity_poly.pdbx_seq_one_letter_code
_entity_poly.pdbx_strand_id
1 'polypeptide(L)'
;MNCLEGPLENDLVVYVALIAESQRLQVFLNTYGIQTQTPQQVEPIQIWAQQELVKIYRILGKTVVCYPIIFDLSDFYMSQDVLLLIDDIKNALQFIKQYWKMHGRPLFLVLIREDNIRGSRFNPILDMLAAFKKGMVGGVKVHVDRLQTLISGAVVEQLDFLRISEIEELPEFKSFEELEVPKHSKVKRQSSTSNAPEQEQKPDVTMTEWRNKLTHEILQKLNVRKMQFPHDPESVVRHAASLLSKLVDSLAPSITNVLVQGKQVTLGAFGHEEEVISNPLSPGVIKNIIYYKCNTHDEREAVIQQELVIHIGWIISNNPELFSGMLKIRIGWIIHAMEYELQIRGGNKPARDLYQLSPSEVKQLLLDILQPQQNGRCWLNRRQIDGSLNRTPPGFYDRVWQILERTPNGIIVAGRHLPQLLMVVSIVLERNPELEFQDKVDLDKLVKEAFHEFQKDESRLKEIEKQDDMTSFYNTPPLGKRGTCSYLTKVVMNLLLEGEVKPSNDDPCLVS
;
A
#
# COMPACT_ATOMS: atom_id res chain seq x y z
N MET A 1 -9.83 -33.97 26.35
CA MET A 1 -8.95 -34.51 25.30
C MET A 1 -9.68 -34.42 23.99
N ASN A 2 -9.31 -33.47 23.14
CA ASN A 2 -9.31 -33.61 21.69
C ASN A 2 -8.42 -32.49 21.14
N CYS A 3 -7.45 -32.90 20.36
CA CYS A 3 -6.21 -32.21 20.09
C CYS A 3 -6.43 -30.94 19.26
N LEU A 4 -5.96 -29.82 19.80
CA LEU A 4 -5.45 -28.71 18.99
C LEU A 4 -4.20 -29.26 18.28
N GLU A 5 -4.38 -29.83 17.09
CA GLU A 5 -3.27 -30.00 16.17
C GLU A 5 -2.74 -28.59 15.85
N GLY A 6 -1.47 -28.36 16.19
CA GLY A 6 -0.74 -27.16 15.75
C GLY A 6 -0.71 -27.08 14.21
N PRO A 7 -0.23 -25.96 13.63
CA PRO A 7 -0.17 -25.85 12.17
C PRO A 7 0.69 -27.01 11.64
N LEU A 8 0.07 -27.93 10.90
CA LEU A 8 0.76 -28.93 10.10
C LEU A 8 1.86 -28.20 9.34
N GLU A 9 3.11 -28.60 9.56
CA GLU A 9 4.24 -28.14 8.75
C GLU A 9 3.92 -28.55 7.30
N ASN A 10 3.35 -27.61 6.55
CA ASN A 10 2.84 -27.90 5.22
C ASN A 10 4.08 -28.16 4.34
N ASP A 11 4.39 -29.43 4.08
CA ASP A 11 5.48 -29.86 3.18
C ASP A 11 5.12 -29.61 1.71
N LEU A 12 4.48 -28.46 1.46
CA LEU A 12 4.05 -28.02 0.16
C LEU A 12 5.29 -27.73 -0.69
N VAL A 13 5.33 -28.38 -1.84
CA VAL A 13 6.30 -28.09 -2.89
C VAL A 13 5.57 -27.44 -4.04
N VAL A 14 6.00 -26.22 -4.39
CA VAL A 14 5.44 -25.48 -5.52
C VAL A 14 6.14 -25.93 -6.80
N TYR A 15 5.38 -26.33 -7.80
CA TYR A 15 5.88 -26.62 -9.14
C TYR A 15 6.16 -25.32 -9.87
N VAL A 16 7.34 -25.21 -10.48
CA VAL A 16 7.78 -23.98 -11.16
C VAL A 16 8.20 -24.32 -12.58
N ALA A 17 7.59 -23.66 -13.56
CA ALA A 17 8.04 -23.72 -14.95
C ALA A 17 8.59 -22.35 -15.37
N LEU A 18 9.81 -22.37 -15.92
CA LEU A 18 10.52 -21.17 -16.37
C LEU A 18 10.31 -20.99 -17.88
N ILE A 19 9.69 -19.88 -18.27
CA ILE A 19 9.39 -19.56 -19.67
C ILE A 19 10.25 -18.37 -20.09
N ALA A 20 11.06 -18.53 -21.13
CA ALA A 20 11.81 -17.43 -21.73
C ALA A 20 11.03 -16.82 -22.89
N GLU A 21 10.98 -15.49 -22.98
CA GLU A 21 10.18 -14.81 -24.01
C GLU A 21 10.68 -15.01 -25.45
N SER A 22 11.94 -15.43 -25.62
CA SER A 22 12.56 -15.68 -26.93
C SER A 22 13.55 -16.83 -26.90
N GLN A 23 13.73 -17.48 -28.05
CA GLN A 23 14.75 -18.51 -28.25
C GLN A 23 16.17 -18.00 -27.96
N ARG A 24 16.45 -16.73 -28.30
CA ARG A 24 17.74 -16.10 -27.98
C ARG A 24 17.98 -16.09 -26.47
N LEU A 25 16.98 -15.69 -25.70
CA LEU A 25 17.07 -15.63 -24.25
C LEU A 25 17.20 -17.03 -23.63
N GLN A 26 16.46 -18.00 -24.15
CA GLN A 26 16.58 -19.41 -23.76
C GLN A 26 18.02 -19.92 -23.96
N VAL A 27 18.59 -19.73 -25.15
CA VAL A 27 19.98 -20.16 -25.44
C VAL A 27 20.96 -19.48 -24.50
N PHE A 28 20.79 -18.18 -24.25
CA PHE A 28 21.62 -17.44 -23.31
C PHE A 28 21.54 -18.00 -21.88
N LEU A 29 20.34 -18.21 -21.34
CA LEU A 29 20.13 -18.77 -20.00
C LEU A 29 20.69 -20.20 -19.87
N ASN A 30 20.63 -20.98 -20.94
CA ASN A 30 21.19 -22.33 -20.97
C ASN A 30 22.72 -22.33 -20.82
N THR A 31 23.42 -21.26 -21.21
CA THR A 31 24.88 -21.13 -20.96
C THR A 31 25.23 -21.06 -19.47
N TYR A 32 24.27 -20.67 -18.63
CA TYR A 32 24.37 -20.66 -17.17
C TYR A 32 23.75 -21.91 -16.52
N GLY A 33 23.35 -22.90 -17.32
CA GLY A 33 22.73 -24.14 -16.84
C GLY A 33 21.32 -23.95 -16.29
N ILE A 34 20.62 -22.89 -16.71
CA ILE A 34 19.20 -22.63 -16.41
C ILE A 34 18.37 -23.15 -17.59
N GLN A 35 17.54 -24.17 -17.34
CA GLN A 35 16.64 -24.71 -18.35
C GLN A 35 15.34 -23.92 -18.35
N THR A 36 14.94 -23.43 -19.52
CA THR A 36 13.68 -22.72 -19.77
C THR A 36 13.01 -23.26 -21.03
N GLN A 37 11.74 -22.94 -21.26
CA GLN A 37 11.01 -23.22 -22.51
C GLN A 37 10.57 -21.92 -23.18
N THR A 38 10.48 -21.88 -24.51
CA THR A 38 9.83 -20.75 -25.22
C THR A 38 8.34 -21.03 -25.37
N PRO A 39 7.47 -20.01 -25.52
CA PRO A 39 6.03 -20.20 -25.72
C PRO A 39 5.71 -21.20 -26.83
N GLN A 40 6.43 -21.16 -27.95
CA GLN A 40 6.28 -22.10 -29.07
C GLN A 40 6.57 -23.57 -28.69
N GLN A 41 7.51 -23.81 -27.78
CA GLN A 41 7.87 -25.16 -27.32
C GLN A 41 6.87 -25.75 -26.31
N VAL A 42 5.98 -24.92 -25.76
CA VAL A 42 4.96 -25.36 -24.81
C VAL A 42 3.67 -25.79 -25.53
N GLU A 43 3.52 -25.47 -26.82
CA GLU A 43 2.36 -25.89 -27.62
C GLU A 43 2.13 -27.42 -27.54
N PRO A 44 0.87 -27.88 -27.42
CA PRO A 44 -0.38 -27.13 -27.60
C PRO A 44 -0.91 -26.41 -26.35
N ILE A 45 -0.14 -26.39 -25.25
CA ILE A 45 -0.54 -25.69 -24.02
C ILE A 45 -0.41 -24.19 -24.24
N GLN A 46 -1.49 -23.45 -24.01
CA GLN A 46 -1.51 -22.00 -24.21
C GLN A 46 -1.15 -21.28 -22.92
N ILE A 47 -0.31 -20.23 -23.03
CA ILE A 47 0.09 -19.40 -21.88
C ILE A 47 -0.66 -18.07 -21.93
N TRP A 48 -1.46 -17.79 -20.91
CA TRP A 48 -2.29 -16.58 -20.84
C TRP A 48 -1.88 -15.67 -19.66
N ALA A 49 -2.14 -14.37 -19.82
CA ALA A 49 -2.11 -13.42 -18.71
C ALA A 49 -3.33 -13.66 -17.81
N GLN A 50 -3.17 -13.62 -16.49
CA GLN A 50 -4.31 -13.82 -15.58
C GLN A 50 -4.35 -12.82 -14.42
N GLN A 51 -5.58 -12.56 -13.95
CA GLN A 51 -5.93 -11.69 -12.81
C GLN A 51 -5.96 -12.43 -11.45
N GLU A 52 -5.84 -13.77 -11.42
CA GLU A 52 -5.81 -14.65 -10.25
C GLU A 52 -4.61 -15.64 -10.28
N LEU A 53 -4.25 -16.21 -9.13
CA LEU A 53 -3.02 -16.99 -8.94
C LEU A 53 -3.19 -18.50 -9.20
N VAL A 54 -2.34 -19.02 -10.11
CA VAL A 54 -1.68 -20.36 -10.01
C VAL A 54 -2.62 -21.56 -10.17
N LYS A 55 -3.29 -21.66 -11.31
CA LYS A 55 -4.06 -22.85 -11.71
C LYS A 55 -3.88 -23.19 -13.18
N ILE A 56 -4.11 -24.45 -13.51
CA ILE A 56 -4.22 -24.93 -14.88
C ILE A 56 -5.69 -25.09 -15.19
N TYR A 57 -6.13 -24.58 -16.34
CA TYR A 57 -7.50 -24.70 -16.80
C TYR A 57 -7.58 -25.62 -18.00
N ARG A 58 -8.61 -26.48 -18.03
CA ARG A 58 -9.00 -27.18 -19.24
C ARG A 58 -10.29 -26.56 -19.76
N ILE A 59 -10.19 -25.94 -20.95
CA ILE A 59 -11.28 -25.20 -21.59
C ILE A 59 -11.48 -25.81 -22.98
N LEU A 60 -12.62 -26.46 -23.22
CA LEU A 60 -12.98 -27.03 -24.54
C LEU A 60 -11.89 -27.96 -25.10
N GLY A 61 -11.30 -28.78 -24.24
CA GLY A 61 -10.22 -29.70 -24.61
C GLY A 61 -8.81 -29.08 -24.72
N LYS A 62 -8.68 -27.75 -24.67
CA LYS A 62 -7.38 -27.05 -24.62
C LYS A 62 -6.87 -26.93 -23.19
N THR A 63 -5.56 -27.06 -23.00
CA THR A 63 -4.90 -26.82 -21.70
C THR A 63 -4.37 -25.39 -21.70
N VAL A 64 -4.80 -24.61 -20.73
CA VAL A 64 -4.41 -23.22 -20.54
C VAL A 64 -3.69 -23.11 -19.21
N VAL A 65 -2.52 -22.48 -19.22
CA VAL A 65 -1.75 -22.20 -18.01
C VAL A 65 -1.51 -20.70 -17.97
N CYS A 66 -1.63 -20.10 -16.81
CA CYS A 66 -1.50 -18.66 -16.69
C CYS A 66 -0.32 -18.26 -15.84
N TYR A 67 0.30 -17.15 -16.21
CA TYR A 67 1.35 -16.53 -15.39
C TYR A 67 0.75 -15.50 -14.42
N PRO A 68 1.35 -15.33 -13.23
CA PRO A 68 0.89 -14.33 -12.26
C PRO A 68 0.97 -12.89 -12.79
N ILE A 69 0.04 -12.03 -12.38
CA ILE A 69 -0.03 -10.61 -12.76
C ILE A 69 1.27 -9.82 -12.54
N ILE A 70 2.15 -10.26 -11.64
CA ILE A 70 3.46 -9.63 -11.39
C ILE A 70 4.39 -9.63 -12.63
N PHE A 71 4.14 -10.52 -13.60
CA PHE A 71 4.87 -10.58 -14.87
C PHE A 71 4.16 -9.86 -16.02
N ASP A 72 2.98 -9.33 -15.75
CA ASP A 72 2.26 -8.53 -16.74
C ASP A 72 2.94 -7.17 -16.88
N LEU A 73 3.02 -6.68 -18.12
CA LEU A 73 3.57 -5.37 -18.40
C LEU A 73 2.51 -4.33 -18.03
N SER A 74 2.33 -4.10 -16.73
CA SER A 74 1.42 -3.07 -16.24
C SER A 74 1.80 -1.73 -16.83
N ASP A 75 0.82 -0.85 -16.99
CA ASP A 75 1.03 0.49 -17.53
C ASP A 75 1.75 1.43 -16.54
N PHE A 76 2.33 0.87 -15.46
CA PHE A 76 3.16 1.55 -14.48
C PHE A 76 4.58 0.98 -14.45
N TYR A 77 5.56 1.84 -14.26
CA TYR A 77 6.97 1.52 -14.48
C TYR A 77 7.62 0.66 -13.37
N MET A 78 6.99 0.53 -12.19
CA MET A 78 7.53 -0.28 -11.08
C MET A 78 7.77 -1.74 -11.46
N SER A 79 7.00 -2.30 -12.39
CA SER A 79 7.18 -3.68 -12.88
C SER A 79 8.52 -3.91 -13.58
N GLN A 80 9.25 -2.84 -13.95
CA GLN A 80 10.58 -2.92 -14.56
C GLN A 80 11.73 -2.98 -13.55
N ASP A 81 11.47 -2.70 -12.27
CA ASP A 81 12.50 -2.87 -11.23
C ASP A 81 12.67 -4.36 -10.91
N VAL A 82 13.78 -4.91 -11.37
CA VAL A 82 14.13 -6.32 -11.25
C VAL A 82 14.22 -6.79 -9.80
N LEU A 83 14.69 -5.95 -8.88
CA LEU A 83 14.77 -6.31 -7.47
C LEU A 83 13.38 -6.38 -6.83
N LEU A 84 12.48 -5.47 -7.24
CA LEU A 84 11.08 -5.53 -6.82
C LEU A 84 10.39 -6.79 -7.36
N LEU A 85 10.60 -7.14 -8.64
CA LEU A 85 10.07 -8.37 -9.24
C LEU A 85 10.56 -9.63 -8.51
N ILE A 86 11.85 -9.70 -8.16
CA ILE A 86 12.40 -10.83 -7.38
C ILE A 86 11.70 -10.96 -6.03
N ASP A 87 11.45 -9.85 -5.34
CA ASP A 87 10.72 -9.86 -4.09
C ASP A 87 9.27 -10.31 -4.29
N ASP A 88 8.57 -9.77 -5.29
CA ASP A 88 7.18 -10.13 -5.60
C ASP A 88 7.02 -11.62 -5.91
N ILE A 89 7.99 -12.21 -6.62
CA ILE A 89 8.04 -13.66 -6.86
C ILE A 89 8.19 -14.44 -5.55
N LYS A 90 9.12 -14.05 -4.67
CA LYS A 90 9.31 -14.71 -3.37
C LYS A 90 8.04 -14.64 -2.52
N ASN A 91 7.38 -13.48 -2.52
CA ASN A 91 6.17 -13.24 -1.76
C ASN A 91 4.99 -14.05 -2.30
N ALA A 92 4.84 -14.12 -3.62
CA ALA A 92 3.81 -14.96 -4.24
C ALA A 92 4.02 -16.44 -3.87
N LEU A 93 5.26 -16.93 -3.87
CA LEU A 93 5.56 -18.30 -3.44
C LEU A 93 5.23 -18.52 -1.95
N GLN A 94 5.55 -17.57 -1.08
CA GLN A 94 5.21 -17.64 0.35
C GLN A 94 3.69 -17.63 0.58
N PHE A 95 2.98 -16.77 -0.15
CA PHE A 95 1.52 -16.72 -0.13
C PHE A 95 0.93 -18.07 -0.54
N ILE A 96 1.41 -18.68 -1.63
CA ILE A 96 1.00 -20.02 -2.05
C ILE A 96 1.27 -21.03 -0.94
N LYS A 97 2.47 -21.03 -0.34
CA LYS A 97 2.81 -21.93 0.77
C LYS A 97 1.84 -21.81 1.96
N GLN A 98 1.44 -20.60 2.30
CA GLN A 98 0.61 -20.32 3.47
C GLN A 98 -0.88 -20.63 3.24
N TYR A 99 -1.40 -20.36 2.03
CA TYR A 99 -2.84 -20.38 1.76
C TYR A 99 -3.30 -21.52 0.84
N TRP A 100 -2.39 -22.29 0.24
CA TRP A 100 -2.79 -23.42 -0.60
C TRP A 100 -3.41 -24.55 0.22
N LYS A 101 -4.70 -24.79 -0.03
CA LYS A 101 -5.51 -25.83 0.63
C LYS A 101 -6.08 -26.87 -0.33
N MET A 102 -5.81 -26.74 -1.63
CA MET A 102 -6.33 -27.65 -2.66
C MET A 102 -5.51 -28.93 -2.76
N HIS A 103 -6.15 -30.02 -3.20
CA HIS A 103 -5.48 -31.28 -3.49
C HIS A 103 -4.62 -31.18 -4.75
N GLY A 104 -3.34 -31.54 -4.64
CA GLY A 104 -2.35 -31.46 -5.72
C GLY A 104 -1.40 -30.27 -5.55
N ARG A 105 -0.35 -30.23 -6.38
CA ARG A 105 0.70 -29.21 -6.25
C ARG A 105 0.38 -27.96 -7.08
N PRO A 106 0.58 -26.76 -6.52
CA PRO A 106 0.40 -25.51 -7.26
C PRO A 106 1.46 -25.37 -8.34
N LEU A 107 1.07 -24.91 -9.53
CA LEU A 107 1.98 -24.59 -10.63
C LEU A 107 2.16 -23.09 -10.80
N PHE A 108 3.36 -22.60 -10.54
CA PHE A 108 3.77 -21.21 -10.68
C PHE A 108 4.62 -21.00 -11.93
N LEU A 109 4.10 -20.26 -12.92
CA LEU A 109 4.87 -19.88 -14.09
C LEU A 109 5.72 -18.63 -13.83
N VAL A 110 7.00 -18.70 -14.19
CA VAL A 110 7.92 -17.55 -14.18
C VAL A 110 8.22 -17.18 -15.62
N LEU A 111 7.78 -15.99 -16.03
CA LEU A 111 8.12 -15.44 -17.34
C LEU A 111 9.39 -14.60 -17.23
N ILE A 112 10.39 -14.94 -18.04
CA ILE A 112 11.69 -14.27 -18.08
C ILE A 112 11.80 -13.51 -19.41
N ARG A 113 12.06 -12.21 -19.30
CA ARG A 113 12.19 -11.30 -20.43
C ARG A 113 13.62 -10.79 -20.59
N GLU A 114 13.98 -10.32 -21.79
CA GLU A 114 15.32 -9.86 -22.12
C GLU A 114 15.71 -8.62 -21.31
N ASP A 115 14.78 -7.72 -21.03
CA ASP A 115 14.96 -6.50 -20.26
C ASP A 115 15.26 -6.77 -18.77
N ASN A 116 14.78 -7.90 -18.23
CA ASN A 116 15.13 -8.39 -16.89
C ASN A 116 16.64 -8.75 -16.77
N ILE A 117 17.29 -9.08 -17.89
CA ILE A 117 18.62 -9.71 -17.94
C ILE A 117 19.73 -8.74 -18.43
N ARG A 118 19.41 -7.45 -18.61
CA ARG A 118 20.37 -6.44 -19.11
C ARG A 118 21.19 -5.76 -18.01
N GLY A 119 22.49 -5.65 -18.24
CA GLY A 119 23.42 -4.81 -17.46
C GLY A 119 23.59 -5.28 -16.01
N SER A 120 23.62 -4.35 -15.06
CA SER A 120 23.81 -4.62 -13.62
C SER A 120 22.68 -5.45 -12.99
N ARG A 121 21.53 -5.59 -13.65
CA ARG A 121 20.36 -6.33 -13.17
C ARG A 121 20.48 -7.85 -13.34
N PHE A 122 21.46 -8.31 -14.13
CA PHE A 122 21.58 -9.72 -14.48
C PHE A 122 21.93 -10.61 -13.28
N ASN A 123 22.89 -10.19 -12.44
CA ASN A 123 23.36 -11.02 -11.32
C ASN A 123 22.23 -11.34 -10.32
N PRO A 124 21.41 -10.38 -9.85
CA PRO A 124 20.27 -10.68 -8.97
C PRO A 124 19.27 -11.71 -9.55
N ILE A 125 18.95 -11.62 -10.84
CA ILE A 125 18.07 -12.59 -11.50
C ILE A 125 18.73 -13.95 -11.57
N LEU A 126 20.02 -14.00 -11.93
CA LEU A 126 20.76 -15.25 -12.00
C LEU A 126 20.80 -15.96 -10.64
N ASP A 127 21.01 -15.21 -9.55
CA ASP A 127 20.97 -15.75 -8.18
C ASP A 127 19.59 -16.31 -7.82
N MET A 128 18.51 -15.64 -8.21
CA MET A 128 17.15 -16.15 -8.03
C MET A 128 16.91 -17.44 -8.85
N LEU A 129 17.32 -17.47 -10.11
CA LEU A 129 17.19 -18.65 -10.97
C LEU A 129 18.04 -19.83 -10.46
N ALA A 130 19.21 -19.55 -9.90
CA ALA A 130 20.02 -20.55 -9.21
C ALA A 130 19.33 -21.07 -7.94
N ALA A 131 18.64 -20.22 -7.18
CA ALA A 131 17.84 -20.63 -6.01
C ALA A 131 16.66 -21.53 -6.40
N PHE A 132 15.98 -21.22 -7.51
CA PHE A 132 14.96 -22.09 -8.11
C PHE A 132 15.53 -23.48 -8.41
N LYS A 133 16.69 -23.56 -9.08
CA LYS A 133 17.36 -24.82 -9.38
C LYS A 133 17.79 -25.60 -8.13
N LYS A 134 18.16 -24.92 -7.05
CA LYS A 134 18.50 -25.53 -5.76
C LYS A 134 17.26 -26.09 -5.02
N GLY A 135 16.05 -25.76 -5.45
CA GLY A 135 14.81 -26.27 -4.88
C GLY A 135 14.29 -25.50 -3.67
N MET A 136 14.85 -24.32 -3.37
CA MET A 136 14.39 -23.48 -2.26
C MET A 136 14.49 -21.99 -2.58
N VAL A 137 13.36 -21.29 -2.51
CA VAL A 137 13.26 -19.84 -2.77
C VAL A 137 12.45 -19.19 -1.66
N GLY A 138 13.03 -18.22 -0.95
CA GLY A 138 12.32 -17.48 0.11
C GLY A 138 11.77 -18.36 1.24
N GLY A 139 12.40 -19.51 1.54
CA GLY A 139 11.91 -20.48 2.54
C GLY A 139 10.77 -21.39 2.05
N VAL A 140 10.49 -21.38 0.74
CA VAL A 140 9.50 -22.24 0.07
C VAL A 140 10.23 -23.31 -0.74
N LYS A 141 9.81 -24.57 -0.58
CA LYS A 141 10.31 -25.69 -1.39
C LYS A 141 9.73 -25.58 -2.79
N VAL A 142 10.59 -25.61 -3.80
CA VAL A 142 10.19 -25.51 -5.20
C VAL A 142 10.75 -26.68 -6.00
N HIS A 143 10.00 -27.13 -6.99
CA HIS A 143 10.46 -28.12 -7.96
C HIS A 143 10.33 -27.56 -9.36
N VAL A 144 11.47 -27.38 -10.02
CA VAL A 144 11.57 -26.81 -11.35
C VAL A 144 11.69 -27.92 -12.37
N ASP A 145 10.81 -27.92 -13.37
CA ASP A 145 10.85 -28.87 -14.49
C ASP A 145 10.13 -28.26 -15.71
N ARG A 146 10.08 -29.00 -16.81
CA ARG A 146 9.30 -28.67 -18.00
C ARG A 146 7.82 -28.67 -17.70
N LEU A 147 7.08 -27.75 -18.32
CA LEU A 147 5.66 -27.58 -18.09
C LEU A 147 4.87 -28.87 -18.36
N GLN A 148 5.21 -29.60 -19.43
CA GLN A 148 4.57 -30.88 -19.77
C GLN A 148 4.72 -31.94 -18.67
N THR A 149 5.86 -31.96 -17.97
CA THR A 149 6.11 -32.88 -16.85
C THR A 149 5.25 -32.48 -15.65
N LEU A 150 5.22 -31.19 -15.32
CA LEU A 150 4.57 -30.66 -14.13
C LEU A 150 3.04 -30.76 -14.18
N ILE A 151 2.43 -30.65 -15.37
CA ILE A 151 0.96 -30.75 -15.54
C ILE A 151 0.41 -32.05 -14.96
N SER A 152 1.15 -33.16 -15.07
CA SER A 152 0.70 -34.47 -14.61
C SER A 152 0.50 -34.57 -13.09
N GLY A 153 1.21 -33.74 -12.30
CA GLY A 153 1.09 -33.69 -10.84
C GLY A 153 0.51 -32.39 -10.29
N ALA A 154 0.13 -31.46 -11.17
CA ALA A 154 -0.43 -30.16 -10.83
C ALA A 154 -1.97 -30.21 -10.73
N VAL A 155 -2.53 -29.20 -10.09
CA VAL A 155 -4.00 -29.03 -10.01
C VAL A 155 -4.53 -28.52 -11.34
N VAL A 156 -5.46 -29.29 -11.93
CA VAL A 156 -6.17 -28.95 -13.17
C VAL A 156 -7.64 -28.75 -12.87
N GLU A 157 -8.15 -27.55 -13.14
CA GLU A 157 -9.56 -27.21 -13.03
C GLU A 157 -10.24 -27.34 -14.40
N GLN A 158 -11.35 -28.08 -14.47
CA GLN A 158 -12.12 -28.27 -15.70
C GLN A 158 -13.20 -27.19 -15.79
N LEU A 159 -13.10 -26.31 -16.78
CA LEU A 159 -14.09 -25.25 -17.06
C LEU A 159 -14.97 -25.64 -18.26
N ASP A 160 -15.40 -26.91 -18.30
CA ASP A 160 -16.24 -27.43 -19.39
C ASP A 160 -17.69 -26.89 -19.33
N PHE A 161 -18.03 -26.12 -18.30
CA PHE A 161 -19.35 -25.48 -18.14
C PHE A 161 -19.55 -24.24 -19.01
N LEU A 162 -18.49 -23.71 -19.63
CA LEU A 162 -18.57 -22.65 -20.64
C LEU A 162 -19.20 -23.21 -21.92
N ARG A 163 -20.50 -23.53 -21.84
CA ARG A 163 -21.36 -23.78 -23.00
C ARG A 163 -21.61 -22.42 -23.64
N ILE A 164 -20.76 -22.10 -24.62
CA ILE A 164 -20.94 -20.96 -25.51
C ILE A 164 -22.33 -21.10 -26.13
N SER A 165 -23.26 -20.19 -25.81
CA SER A 165 -24.43 -20.00 -26.65
C SER A 165 -23.93 -19.58 -28.04
N GLU A 166 -24.43 -20.19 -29.11
CA GLU A 166 -24.00 -20.03 -30.52
C GLU A 166 -24.00 -18.58 -31.06
N ILE A 167 -24.27 -17.58 -30.22
CA ILE A 167 -24.51 -16.17 -30.55
C ILE A 167 -23.41 -15.24 -30.01
N GLU A 168 -22.56 -15.68 -29.07
CA GLU A 168 -21.44 -14.86 -28.57
C GLU A 168 -20.12 -15.31 -29.21
N GLU A 169 -19.50 -14.42 -30.00
CA GLU A 169 -18.11 -14.59 -30.43
C GLU A 169 -17.24 -14.79 -29.18
N LEU A 170 -16.49 -15.90 -29.15
CA LEU A 170 -15.50 -16.15 -28.10
C LEU A 170 -14.61 -14.91 -27.97
N PRO A 171 -14.27 -14.48 -26.74
CA PRO A 171 -13.25 -13.44 -26.57
C PRO A 171 -12.01 -13.85 -27.36
N GLU A 172 -11.45 -12.94 -28.16
CA GLU A 172 -10.18 -13.20 -28.85
C GLU A 172 -9.06 -13.28 -27.81
N PHE A 173 -8.79 -14.49 -27.33
CA PHE A 173 -7.73 -14.75 -26.36
C PHE A 173 -6.38 -14.73 -27.08
N LYS A 174 -5.65 -13.60 -27.00
CA LYS A 174 -4.29 -13.50 -27.52
C LYS A 174 -3.34 -14.29 -26.62
N SER A 175 -2.79 -15.39 -27.16
CA SER A 175 -1.71 -16.13 -26.51
C SER A 175 -0.48 -15.24 -26.35
N PHE A 176 0.37 -15.53 -25.36
CA PHE A 176 1.67 -14.88 -25.28
C PHE A 176 2.53 -15.27 -26.51
N GLU A 177 2.73 -14.31 -27.42
CA GLU A 177 3.49 -14.51 -28.66
C GLU A 177 5.00 -14.34 -28.42
N GLU A 178 5.79 -15.23 -29.00
CA GLU A 178 7.25 -15.11 -29.00
C GLU A 178 7.68 -13.90 -29.87
N LEU A 179 8.54 -13.03 -29.33
CA LEU A 179 9.03 -11.87 -30.05
C LEU A 179 9.92 -12.29 -31.24
N GLU A 180 9.42 -12.12 -32.47
CA GLU A 180 10.23 -12.32 -33.67
C GLU A 180 11.32 -11.24 -33.79
N VAL A 181 12.54 -11.67 -34.15
CA VAL A 181 13.65 -10.75 -34.42
C VAL A 181 13.30 -9.89 -35.64
N PRO A 182 13.49 -8.55 -35.61
CA PRO A 182 13.31 -7.73 -36.80
C PRO A 182 14.23 -8.24 -37.91
N LYS A 183 13.65 -8.78 -39.01
CA LYS A 183 14.43 -9.42 -40.10
C LYS A 183 15.39 -8.46 -40.83
N HIS A 184 15.42 -7.16 -40.53
CA HIS A 184 16.35 -6.21 -41.13
C HIS A 184 16.84 -5.10 -40.18
N SER A 185 17.58 -5.42 -39.12
CA SER A 185 18.49 -4.43 -38.52
C SER A 185 19.88 -4.59 -39.14
N LYS A 186 20.17 -3.84 -40.22
CA LYS A 186 21.55 -3.63 -40.68
C LYS A 186 22.30 -2.91 -39.56
N VAL A 187 22.98 -3.67 -38.70
CA VAL A 187 23.95 -3.12 -37.76
C VAL A 187 25.10 -2.54 -38.58
N LYS A 188 25.05 -1.24 -38.87
CA LYS A 188 26.26 -0.51 -39.26
C LYS A 188 27.18 -0.56 -38.05
N ARG A 189 28.22 -1.40 -38.12
CA ARG A 189 29.41 -1.25 -37.28
C ARG A 189 29.97 0.15 -37.57
N GLN A 190 29.71 1.11 -36.68
CA GLN A 190 30.45 2.37 -36.71
C GLN A 190 31.82 2.10 -36.08
N SER A 191 32.82 2.05 -36.95
CA SER A 191 34.22 2.14 -36.59
C SER A 191 34.47 3.45 -35.85
N SER A 192 35.20 3.35 -34.75
CA SER A 192 35.72 4.44 -33.95
C SER A 192 36.56 5.42 -34.78
N THR A 193 35.98 6.58 -35.11
CA THR A 193 36.72 7.82 -35.39
C THR A 193 35.93 8.99 -34.81
N SER A 194 36.55 9.65 -33.84
CA SER A 194 36.16 10.91 -33.24
C SER A 194 35.99 12.02 -34.29
N ASN A 195 34.84 12.72 -34.28
CA ASN A 195 34.68 14.08 -34.78
C ASN A 195 33.44 14.76 -34.13
N ALA A 196 33.49 16.10 -34.09
CA ALA A 196 32.76 17.10 -33.29
C ALA A 196 31.21 16.99 -33.20
N PRO A 197 30.56 17.66 -32.21
CA PRO A 197 29.12 17.53 -31.97
C PRO A 197 28.33 18.36 -33.00
N GLU A 198 27.67 17.70 -33.95
CA GLU A 198 26.57 18.29 -34.69
C GLU A 198 25.36 18.42 -33.77
N GLN A 199 24.85 19.65 -33.61
CA GLN A 199 23.58 19.93 -32.96
C GLN A 199 22.44 19.33 -33.78
N GLU A 200 22.06 18.08 -33.49
CA GLU A 200 20.80 17.53 -33.99
C GLU A 200 19.62 18.27 -33.33
N GLN A 201 18.80 18.90 -34.17
CA GLN A 201 17.54 19.53 -33.80
C GLN A 201 16.65 18.54 -33.05
N LYS A 202 16.26 18.89 -31.82
CA LYS A 202 15.27 18.15 -31.02
C LYS A 202 13.95 18.09 -31.80
N PRO A 203 13.38 16.92 -32.11
CA PRO A 203 11.99 16.87 -32.54
C PRO A 203 11.11 17.24 -31.34
N ASP A 204 10.21 18.20 -31.53
CA ASP A 204 9.22 18.61 -30.55
C ASP A 204 8.34 17.42 -30.19
N VAL A 205 8.46 16.94 -28.95
CA VAL A 205 7.61 15.89 -28.39
C VAL A 205 6.36 16.57 -27.85
N THR A 206 5.24 16.46 -28.55
CA THR A 206 3.96 17.03 -28.10
C THR A 206 3.31 16.10 -27.07
N MET A 207 2.95 16.61 -25.88
CA MET A 207 2.33 15.80 -24.80
C MET A 207 1.05 15.07 -25.22
N THR A 208 0.32 15.62 -26.20
CA THR A 208 -0.90 15.02 -26.76
C THR A 208 -0.64 13.70 -27.50
N GLU A 209 0.53 13.54 -28.14
CA GLU A 209 0.91 12.33 -28.88
C GLU A 209 1.20 11.15 -27.94
N TRP A 210 1.74 11.44 -26.75
CA TRP A 210 2.23 10.43 -25.80
C TRP A 210 1.24 10.09 -24.69
N ARG A 211 0.12 10.82 -24.59
CA ARG A 211 -0.91 10.64 -23.55
C ARG A 211 -1.48 9.23 -23.47
N ASN A 212 -1.70 8.61 -24.64
CA ASN A 212 -2.34 7.30 -24.76
C ASN A 212 -1.36 6.16 -25.05
N LYS A 213 -0.05 6.41 -24.97
CA LYS A 213 0.96 5.40 -25.20
C LYS A 213 1.19 4.54 -23.95
N LEU A 214 1.55 3.28 -24.18
CA LEU A 214 1.90 2.35 -23.12
C LEU A 214 3.23 2.78 -22.48
N THR A 215 3.34 2.58 -21.16
CA THR A 215 4.51 3.04 -20.40
C THR A 215 5.81 2.40 -20.89
N HIS A 216 5.78 1.16 -21.39
CA HIS A 216 6.96 0.53 -21.97
C HIS A 216 7.45 1.22 -23.27
N GLU A 217 6.56 1.75 -24.11
CA GLU A 217 6.93 2.49 -25.33
C GLU A 217 7.59 3.82 -24.98
N ILE A 218 7.04 4.52 -23.98
CA ILE A 218 7.60 5.78 -23.45
C ILE A 218 9.00 5.51 -22.89
N LEU A 219 9.15 4.45 -22.09
CA LEU A 219 10.42 4.05 -21.49
C LEU A 219 11.44 3.60 -22.52
N GLN A 220 11.04 2.96 -23.61
CA GLN A 220 11.94 2.61 -24.70
C GLN A 220 12.50 3.87 -25.37
N LYS A 221 11.64 4.87 -25.65
CA LYS A 221 12.09 6.16 -26.22
C LYS A 221 12.95 6.96 -25.25
N LEU A 222 12.62 6.96 -23.97
CA LEU A 222 13.45 7.57 -22.92
C LEU A 222 14.77 6.82 -22.73
N ASN A 223 14.79 5.49 -22.83
CA ASN A 223 16.01 4.67 -22.79
C ASN A 223 16.95 4.93 -23.97
N VAL A 224 16.42 5.25 -25.15
CA VAL A 224 17.25 5.71 -26.29
C VAL A 224 17.95 7.03 -25.93
N ARG A 225 17.28 7.96 -25.25
CA ARG A 225 17.90 9.20 -24.72
C ARG A 225 18.80 8.97 -23.49
N LYS A 226 18.58 7.90 -22.73
CA LYS A 226 19.37 7.47 -21.55
C LYS A 226 20.81 7.08 -21.93
N MET A 227 21.03 6.65 -23.18
CA MET A 227 22.39 6.47 -23.73
C MET A 227 23.09 7.81 -24.05
N GLN A 228 22.35 8.92 -24.16
CA GLN A 228 22.87 10.26 -24.44
C GLN A 228 23.05 11.12 -23.18
N PHE A 229 22.26 10.89 -22.12
CA PHE A 229 22.36 11.60 -20.83
C PHE A 229 22.22 10.62 -19.64
N PRO A 230 23.33 10.23 -18.99
CA PRO A 230 23.35 9.15 -17.99
C PRO A 230 22.92 9.56 -16.57
N HIS A 231 22.41 10.77 -16.36
CA HIS A 231 22.04 11.26 -15.03
C HIS A 231 20.52 11.19 -14.82
N ASP A 232 20.12 10.43 -13.79
CA ASP A 232 18.80 10.38 -13.11
C ASP A 232 17.59 9.86 -13.90
N PRO A 233 17.61 8.61 -14.39
CA PRO A 233 16.50 8.07 -15.16
C PRO A 233 15.21 7.88 -14.35
N GLU A 234 15.27 7.56 -13.06
CA GLU A 234 14.10 7.27 -12.23
C GLU A 234 13.25 8.54 -12.01
N SER A 235 13.90 9.67 -11.76
CA SER A 235 13.23 10.97 -11.59
C SER A 235 12.48 11.39 -12.86
N VAL A 236 13.10 11.20 -14.03
CA VAL A 236 12.48 11.50 -15.33
C VAL A 236 11.26 10.62 -15.57
N VAL A 237 11.33 9.35 -15.21
CA VAL A 237 10.23 8.40 -15.36
C VAL A 237 9.06 8.77 -14.45
N ARG A 238 9.32 9.13 -13.18
CA ARG A 238 8.28 9.64 -12.26
C ARG A 238 7.62 10.90 -12.80
N HIS A 239 8.42 11.85 -13.27
CA HIS A 239 7.91 13.09 -13.83
C HIS A 239 7.02 12.83 -15.07
N ALA A 240 7.47 11.99 -16.00
CA ALA A 240 6.67 11.61 -17.16
C ALA A 240 5.36 10.90 -16.77
N ALA A 241 5.41 9.95 -15.81
CA ALA A 241 4.21 9.26 -15.31
C ALA A 241 3.22 10.24 -14.67
N SER A 242 3.72 11.27 -13.97
CA SER A 242 2.89 12.31 -13.37
C SER A 242 2.18 13.16 -14.42
N LEU A 243 2.91 13.66 -15.41
CA LEU A 243 2.37 14.46 -16.52
C LEU A 243 1.31 13.72 -17.32
N LEU A 244 1.46 12.41 -17.47
CA LEU A 244 0.50 11.53 -18.14
C LEU A 244 -0.68 11.12 -17.24
N SER A 245 -0.64 11.51 -15.96
CA SER A 245 -1.61 11.15 -14.93
C SER A 245 -1.87 9.64 -14.86
N LYS A 246 -0.80 8.85 -14.93
CA LYS A 246 -0.85 7.38 -14.86
C LYS A 246 -1.22 6.93 -13.44
N LEU A 247 -2.16 5.99 -13.34
CA LEU A 247 -2.61 5.41 -12.08
C LEU A 247 -2.23 3.92 -12.05
N VAL A 248 -1.81 3.41 -10.90
CA VAL A 248 -1.57 1.97 -10.72
C VAL A 248 -2.86 1.26 -10.32
N ASP A 249 -3.17 0.15 -10.98
CA ASP A 249 -4.38 -0.63 -10.73
C ASP A 249 -4.43 -1.24 -9.32
N SER A 250 -3.26 -1.53 -8.74
CA SER A 250 -3.12 -2.14 -7.40
C SER A 250 -3.29 -1.17 -6.22
N LEU A 251 -3.57 0.11 -6.46
CA LEU A 251 -3.75 1.10 -5.38
C LEU A 251 -4.96 0.82 -4.49
N ALA A 252 -6.12 0.58 -5.09
CA ALA A 252 -7.34 0.33 -4.32
C ALA A 252 -7.22 -0.93 -3.44
N PRO A 253 -6.71 -2.08 -3.94
CA PRO A 253 -6.37 -3.22 -3.09
C PRO A 253 -5.37 -2.88 -1.97
N SER A 254 -4.31 -2.12 -2.28
CA SER A 254 -3.27 -1.76 -1.29
C SER A 254 -3.81 -0.88 -0.16
N ILE A 255 -4.67 0.10 -0.50
CA ILE A 255 -5.39 0.91 0.49
C ILE A 255 -6.31 0.01 1.32
N THR A 256 -7.04 -0.90 0.69
CA THR A 256 -7.93 -1.83 1.38
C THR A 256 -7.18 -2.69 2.40
N ASN A 257 -5.99 -3.17 2.08
CA ASN A 257 -5.13 -3.91 3.02
C ASN A 257 -4.81 -3.09 4.28
N VAL A 258 -4.58 -1.78 4.13
CA VAL A 258 -4.36 -0.89 5.28
C VAL A 258 -5.63 -0.75 6.13
N LEU A 259 -6.78 -0.54 5.48
CA LEU A 259 -8.06 -0.36 6.15
C LEU A 259 -8.51 -1.62 6.92
N VAL A 260 -8.32 -2.80 6.34
CA VAL A 260 -8.65 -4.10 6.96
C VAL A 260 -7.83 -4.34 8.25
N GLN A 261 -6.63 -3.75 8.34
CA GLN A 261 -5.80 -3.79 9.55
C GLN A 261 -6.20 -2.73 10.60
N GLY A 262 -7.38 -2.12 10.44
CA GLY A 262 -7.94 -1.15 11.39
C GLY A 262 -7.20 0.19 11.40
N LYS A 263 -6.49 0.53 10.30
CA LYS A 263 -5.72 1.78 10.18
C LYS A 263 -6.32 2.66 9.11
N GLN A 264 -6.10 3.97 9.23
CA GLN A 264 -6.45 4.94 8.20
C GLN A 264 -5.22 5.32 7.39
N VAL A 265 -5.40 5.70 6.12
CA VAL A 265 -4.32 6.24 5.28
C VAL A 265 -4.65 7.67 4.85
N THR A 266 -3.64 8.54 4.76
CA THR A 266 -3.81 9.88 4.18
C THR A 266 -2.92 10.15 3.00
N LEU A 267 -3.48 10.85 2.01
CA LEU A 267 -2.79 11.30 0.82
C LEU A 267 -2.78 12.82 0.79
N GLY A 268 -1.61 13.40 0.52
CA GLY A 268 -1.40 14.84 0.51
C GLY A 268 0.07 15.19 0.70
N ALA A 269 0.46 16.36 0.22
CA ALA A 269 1.82 16.87 0.36
C ALA A 269 2.15 17.19 1.82
N PHE A 270 3.42 17.03 2.20
CA PHE A 270 3.87 17.35 3.56
C PHE A 270 3.61 18.83 3.91
N GLY A 271 3.01 19.09 5.07
CA GLY A 271 2.69 20.45 5.53
C GLY A 271 1.44 21.07 4.90
N HIS A 272 0.73 20.34 4.03
CA HIS A 272 -0.49 20.78 3.37
C HIS A 272 -1.72 20.00 3.84
N GLU A 273 -2.88 20.33 3.25
CA GLU A 273 -4.13 19.61 3.49
C GLU A 273 -4.01 18.17 2.98
N GLU A 274 -4.42 17.23 3.82
CA GLU A 274 -4.37 15.80 3.53
C GLU A 274 -5.78 15.23 3.50
N GLU A 275 -6.06 14.39 2.49
CA GLU A 275 -7.30 13.64 2.41
C GLU A 275 -7.22 12.39 3.28
N VAL A 276 -8.24 12.16 4.11
CA VAL A 276 -8.30 10.98 4.99
C VAL A 276 -9.13 9.88 4.34
N ILE A 277 -8.48 8.77 4.02
CA ILE A 277 -9.14 7.60 3.48
C ILE A 277 -9.41 6.63 4.64
N SER A 278 -10.68 6.49 4.97
CA SER A 278 -11.18 5.61 6.05
C SER A 278 -12.07 4.49 5.54
N ASN A 279 -12.41 4.51 4.26
CA ASN A 279 -13.22 3.51 3.57
C ASN A 279 -12.64 3.23 2.17
N PRO A 280 -12.88 2.05 1.58
CA PRO A 280 -12.44 1.76 0.22
C PRO A 280 -13.02 2.78 -0.77
N LEU A 281 -12.19 3.22 -1.71
CA LEU A 281 -12.54 4.21 -2.73
C LEU A 281 -12.36 3.60 -4.14
N SER A 282 -13.11 4.12 -5.11
CA SER A 282 -12.93 3.71 -6.50
C SER A 282 -11.63 4.30 -7.10
N PRO A 283 -11.01 3.63 -8.10
CA PRO A 283 -9.77 4.11 -8.71
C PRO A 283 -9.84 5.56 -9.22
N GLY A 284 -10.98 5.98 -9.77
CA GLY A 284 -11.19 7.35 -10.24
C GLY A 284 -11.15 8.40 -9.13
N VAL A 285 -11.72 8.08 -7.96
CA VAL A 285 -11.66 8.97 -6.78
C VAL A 285 -10.23 9.05 -6.25
N ILE A 286 -9.54 7.91 -6.14
CA ILE A 286 -8.13 7.86 -5.70
C ILE A 286 -7.24 8.69 -6.63
N LYS A 287 -7.45 8.57 -7.95
CA LYS A 287 -6.73 9.37 -8.96
C LYS A 287 -6.92 10.87 -8.73
N ASN A 288 -8.15 11.30 -8.50
CA ASN A 288 -8.44 12.71 -8.26
C ASN A 288 -7.74 13.20 -6.98
N ILE A 289 -7.80 12.42 -5.89
CA ILE A 289 -7.11 12.77 -4.64
C ILE A 289 -5.61 12.94 -4.88
N ILE A 290 -4.96 11.96 -5.52
CA ILE A 290 -3.51 11.98 -5.78
C ILE A 290 -3.10 13.21 -6.57
N TYR A 291 -3.74 13.45 -7.72
CA TYR A 291 -3.32 14.53 -8.62
C TYR A 291 -3.82 15.91 -8.19
N TYR A 292 -4.82 16.00 -7.31
CA TYR A 292 -5.32 17.27 -6.77
C TYR A 292 -4.64 17.68 -5.46
N LYS A 293 -4.41 16.74 -4.53
CA LYS A 293 -3.86 17.02 -3.18
C LYS A 293 -2.34 16.81 -3.08
N CYS A 294 -1.75 15.94 -3.88
CA CYS A 294 -0.31 15.63 -3.79
C CYS A 294 0.53 16.45 -4.78
N ASN A 295 -0.05 16.95 -5.87
CA ASN A 295 0.66 17.74 -6.88
C ASN A 295 0.69 19.24 -6.56
N THR A 296 1.15 19.62 -5.37
CA THR A 296 1.13 21.04 -4.92
C THR A 296 2.42 21.79 -5.22
N HIS A 297 3.57 21.12 -5.14
CA HIS A 297 4.90 21.73 -5.32
C HIS A 297 5.73 20.97 -6.34
N ASP A 298 5.77 19.65 -6.22
CA ASP A 298 6.49 18.77 -7.13
C ASP A 298 5.54 17.75 -7.74
N GLU A 299 5.43 17.75 -9.06
CA GLU A 299 4.59 16.81 -9.80
C GLU A 299 4.97 15.35 -9.52
N ARG A 300 6.22 15.07 -9.17
CA ARG A 300 6.71 13.72 -8.87
C ARG A 300 6.12 13.16 -7.57
N GLU A 301 5.61 14.01 -6.66
CA GLU A 301 4.99 13.57 -5.40
C GLU A 301 3.78 12.66 -5.64
N ALA A 302 2.97 12.96 -6.64
CA ALA A 302 1.82 12.15 -6.99
C ALA A 302 2.21 10.70 -7.32
N VAL A 303 3.40 10.49 -7.89
CA VAL A 303 3.88 9.16 -8.29
C VAL A 303 4.55 8.44 -7.12
N ILE A 304 5.39 9.12 -6.35
CA ILE A 304 6.03 8.49 -5.18
C ILE A 304 4.99 8.10 -4.11
N GLN A 305 3.91 8.87 -3.93
CA GLN A 305 2.84 8.51 -3.00
C GLN A 305 2.12 7.22 -3.44
N GLN A 306 1.95 7.00 -4.76
CA GLN A 306 1.40 5.75 -5.27
C GLN A 306 2.31 4.55 -4.96
N GLU A 307 3.62 4.71 -5.19
CA GLU A 307 4.62 3.69 -4.86
C GLU A 307 4.58 3.33 -3.37
N LEU A 308 4.56 4.34 -2.51
CA LEU A 308 4.50 4.15 -1.06
C LEU A 308 3.22 3.48 -0.60
N VAL A 309 2.06 3.85 -1.15
CA VAL A 309 0.79 3.17 -0.83
C VAL A 309 0.85 1.69 -1.18
N ILE A 310 1.42 1.34 -2.34
CA ILE A 310 1.57 -0.06 -2.77
C ILE A 310 2.52 -0.80 -1.84
N HIS A 311 3.69 -0.22 -1.56
CA HIS A 311 4.65 -0.83 -0.65
C HIS A 311 4.07 -0.98 0.76
N ILE A 312 3.38 0.02 1.30
CA ILE A 312 2.76 -0.04 2.62
C ILE A 312 1.65 -1.09 2.66
N GLY A 313 0.77 -1.12 1.65
CA GLY A 313 -0.29 -2.13 1.55
C GLY A 313 0.29 -3.56 1.48
N TRP A 314 1.45 -3.72 0.87
CA TRP A 314 2.19 -4.98 0.87
C TRP A 314 2.83 -5.28 2.24
N ILE A 315 3.60 -4.35 2.82
CA ILE A 315 4.32 -4.57 4.08
C ILE A 315 3.33 -4.83 5.22
N ILE A 316 2.23 -4.08 5.31
CA ILE A 316 1.27 -4.24 6.42
C ILE A 316 0.55 -5.60 6.38
N SER A 317 0.40 -6.18 5.19
CA SER A 317 -0.23 -7.49 5.01
C SER A 317 0.69 -8.63 5.42
N ASN A 318 2.00 -8.46 5.28
CA ASN A 318 3.01 -9.50 5.58
C ASN A 318 3.64 -9.33 6.97
N ASN A 319 3.77 -8.08 7.43
CA ASN A 319 4.46 -7.67 8.65
C ASN A 319 3.65 -6.57 9.39
N PRO A 320 2.42 -6.87 9.86
CA PRO A 320 1.56 -5.89 10.52
C PRO A 320 2.19 -5.30 11.80
N GLU A 321 3.10 -6.02 12.45
CA GLU A 321 3.83 -5.60 13.64
C GLU A 321 4.67 -4.33 13.43
N LEU A 322 5.16 -4.11 12.19
CA LEU A 322 5.91 -2.89 11.86
C LEU A 322 5.05 -1.62 11.95
N PHE A 323 3.72 -1.76 11.92
CA PHE A 323 2.77 -0.67 12.03
C PHE A 323 2.10 -0.60 13.41
N SER A 324 2.65 -1.31 14.40
CA SER A 324 2.17 -1.24 15.78
C SER A 324 2.32 0.18 16.35
N GLY A 325 1.31 0.63 17.11
CA GLY A 325 1.27 1.99 17.66
C GLY A 325 0.95 3.09 16.65
N MET A 326 0.64 2.75 15.40
CA MET A 326 0.21 3.68 14.36
C MET A 326 -1.27 3.44 14.02
N LEU A 327 -2.14 4.41 14.29
CA LEU A 327 -3.56 4.37 13.91
C LEU A 327 -3.80 4.96 12.51
N LYS A 328 -3.00 5.96 12.13
CA LYS A 328 -3.16 6.72 10.89
C LYS A 328 -1.81 6.85 10.19
N ILE A 329 -1.73 6.26 9.01
CA ILE A 329 -0.55 6.23 8.14
C ILE A 329 -0.61 7.45 7.20
N ARG A 330 0.24 8.44 7.45
CA ARG A 330 0.24 9.68 6.68
C ARG A 330 1.34 9.67 5.63
N ILE A 331 0.99 9.46 4.36
CA ILE A 331 1.99 9.20 3.31
C ILE A 331 2.93 10.40 3.11
N GLY A 332 2.42 11.64 3.15
CA GLY A 332 3.26 12.85 3.08
C GLY A 332 4.29 12.95 4.21
N TRP A 333 3.94 12.55 5.44
CA TRP A 333 4.88 12.53 6.56
C TRP A 333 5.87 11.38 6.49
N ILE A 334 5.49 10.26 5.88
CA ILE A 334 6.41 9.16 5.57
C ILE A 334 7.47 9.63 4.58
N ILE A 335 7.10 10.34 3.52
CA ILE A 335 8.06 10.97 2.58
C ILE A 335 9.04 11.85 3.35
N HIS A 336 8.54 12.73 4.22
CA HIS A 336 9.40 13.58 5.04
C HIS A 336 10.35 12.78 5.94
N ALA A 337 9.88 11.67 6.54
CA ALA A 337 10.73 10.77 7.33
C ALA A 337 11.81 10.09 6.48
N MET A 338 11.49 9.72 5.24
CA MET A 338 12.43 9.10 4.28
C MET A 338 13.51 10.09 3.84
N GLU A 339 13.14 11.33 3.52
CA GLU A 339 14.08 12.40 3.19
C GLU A 339 15.02 12.71 4.38
N TYR A 340 14.46 12.77 5.59
CA TYR A 340 15.23 12.96 6.80
C TYR A 340 16.22 11.81 7.06
N GLU A 341 15.81 10.56 6.82
CA GLU A 341 16.69 9.40 6.90
C GLU A 341 17.83 9.44 5.86
N LEU A 342 17.57 9.92 4.64
CA LEU A 342 18.61 10.12 3.63
C LEU A 342 19.62 11.19 4.05
N GLN A 343 19.17 12.27 4.70
CA GLN A 343 20.06 13.29 5.27
C GLN A 343 20.96 12.70 6.36
N ILE A 344 20.39 11.88 7.26
CA ILE A 344 21.15 11.19 8.30
C ILE A 344 22.25 10.31 7.70
N ARG A 345 21.93 9.55 6.64
CA ARG A 345 22.90 8.68 5.93
C ARG A 345 23.97 9.47 5.18
N GLY A 346 23.59 10.61 4.62
CA GLY A 346 24.48 11.46 3.82
C GLY A 346 25.54 12.18 4.64
N GLY A 347 25.28 12.45 5.93
CA GLY A 347 26.18 13.22 6.78
C GLY A 347 26.49 14.59 6.15
N ASN A 348 27.76 14.81 5.77
CA ASN A 348 28.21 16.05 5.13
C ASN A 348 28.05 16.07 3.60
N LYS A 349 27.60 14.98 2.97
CA LYS A 349 27.35 14.94 1.53
C LYS A 349 25.97 15.55 1.22
N PRO A 350 25.76 16.12 0.02
CA PRO A 350 24.42 16.54 -0.39
C PRO A 350 23.47 15.35 -0.28
N ALA A 351 22.31 15.57 0.34
CA ALA A 351 21.30 14.53 0.50
C ALA A 351 20.92 14.00 -0.88
N ARG A 352 20.92 12.66 -1.02
CA ARG A 352 20.44 12.02 -2.24
C ARG A 352 18.96 12.34 -2.39
N ASP A 353 18.55 12.76 -3.59
CA ASP A 353 17.16 13.07 -3.86
C ASP A 353 16.32 11.77 -3.81
N LEU A 354 15.26 11.75 -3.00
CA LEU A 354 14.33 10.63 -2.89
C LEU A 354 13.76 10.24 -4.26
N TYR A 355 13.47 11.24 -5.10
CA TYR A 355 12.88 11.02 -6.43
C TYR A 355 13.84 10.39 -7.44
N GLN A 356 15.12 10.24 -7.10
CA GLN A 356 16.13 9.54 -7.90
C GLN A 356 16.31 8.08 -7.50
N LEU A 357 15.70 7.63 -6.41
CA LEU A 357 15.80 6.24 -5.96
C LEU A 357 15.00 5.32 -6.87
N SER A 358 15.50 4.11 -7.14
CA SER A 358 14.70 3.09 -7.82
C SER A 358 13.55 2.61 -6.92
N PRO A 359 12.46 2.03 -7.48
CA PRO A 359 11.36 1.49 -6.67
C PRO A 359 11.79 0.53 -5.55
N SER A 360 12.77 -0.34 -5.82
CA SER A 360 13.33 -1.22 -4.79
C SER A 360 14.12 -0.45 -3.72
N GLU A 361 14.88 0.60 -4.08
CA GLU A 361 15.55 1.48 -3.11
C GLU A 361 14.53 2.24 -2.24
N VAL A 362 13.41 2.71 -2.82
CA VAL A 362 12.30 3.35 -2.09
C VAL A 362 11.69 2.38 -1.08
N LYS A 363 11.41 1.14 -1.50
CA LYS A 363 10.90 0.09 -0.60
C LYS A 363 11.87 -0.20 0.55
N GLN A 364 13.17 -0.32 0.27
CA GLN A 364 14.18 -0.55 1.32
C GLN A 364 14.27 0.62 2.29
N LEU A 365 14.29 1.86 1.80
CA LEU A 365 14.29 3.04 2.65
C LEU A 365 13.04 3.11 3.54
N LEU A 366 11.87 2.75 3.00
CA LEU A 366 10.62 2.65 3.76
C LEU A 366 10.72 1.60 4.88
N LEU A 367 11.25 0.41 4.57
CA LEU A 367 11.47 -0.63 5.59
C LEU A 367 12.44 -0.15 6.68
N ASP A 368 13.51 0.55 6.31
CA ASP A 368 14.49 1.07 7.24
C ASP A 368 13.89 2.10 8.22
N ILE A 369 12.99 2.99 7.77
CA ILE A 369 12.33 3.93 8.67
C ILE A 369 11.27 3.24 9.54
N LEU A 370 10.59 2.20 9.02
CA LEU A 370 9.60 1.44 9.78
C LEU A 370 10.25 0.56 10.86
N GLN A 371 11.47 0.08 10.68
CA GLN A 371 12.10 -0.78 11.68
C GLN A 371 12.55 0.00 12.93
N PRO A 372 12.04 -0.34 14.14
CA PRO A 372 12.38 0.37 15.37
C PRO A 372 13.81 0.08 15.87
N GLN A 373 14.42 -1.04 15.45
CA GLN A 373 15.72 -1.54 15.95
C GLN A 373 16.89 -1.33 14.96
N GLN A 374 16.88 -0.27 14.15
CA GLN A 374 18.06 0.07 13.36
C GLN A 374 19.22 0.48 14.29
N ASN A 375 20.23 -0.40 14.41
CA ASN A 375 21.44 -0.17 15.18
C ASN A 375 22.20 1.02 14.59
N GLY A 376 22.30 2.13 15.33
CA GLY A 376 23.08 3.31 14.94
C GLY A 376 22.33 4.65 14.91
N ARG A 377 20.99 4.68 15.03
CA ARG A 377 20.26 5.96 15.14
C ARG A 377 20.40 6.54 16.55
N CYS A 378 20.72 7.83 16.64
CA CYS A 378 20.66 8.55 17.92
C CYS A 378 19.18 8.74 18.35
N TRP A 379 18.97 9.01 19.63
CA TRP A 379 17.63 9.16 20.20
C TRP A 379 16.79 10.25 19.50
N LEU A 380 17.41 11.39 19.15
CA LEU A 380 16.71 12.50 18.50
C LEU A 380 16.19 12.09 17.12
N ASN A 381 17.05 11.44 16.31
CA ASN A 381 16.68 10.96 14.99
C ASN A 381 15.53 9.96 15.06
N ARG A 382 15.60 9.02 16.02
CA ARG A 382 14.53 8.05 16.26
C ARG A 382 13.22 8.74 16.61
N ARG A 383 13.24 9.72 17.51
CA ARG A 383 12.05 10.48 17.90
C ARG A 383 11.44 11.26 16.73
N GLN A 384 12.27 11.87 15.89
CA GLN A 384 11.78 12.60 14.71
C GLN A 384 11.13 11.65 13.70
N ILE A 385 11.75 10.50 13.42
CA ILE A 385 11.19 9.48 12.52
C ILE A 385 9.89 8.92 13.10
N ASP A 386 9.89 8.43 14.35
CA ASP A 386 8.69 7.87 14.99
C ASP A 386 7.56 8.93 15.08
N GLY A 387 7.91 10.20 15.31
CA GLY A 387 6.97 11.32 15.27
C GLY A 387 6.35 11.53 13.90
N SER A 388 7.15 11.56 12.84
CA SER A 388 6.68 11.66 11.45
C SER A 388 5.84 10.45 11.03
N LEU A 389 6.19 9.25 11.49
CA LEU A 389 5.40 8.04 11.28
C LEU A 389 4.09 8.01 12.08
N ASN A 390 3.87 8.97 12.98
CA ASN A 390 2.76 8.96 13.94
C ASN A 390 2.73 7.67 14.76
N ARG A 391 3.92 7.16 15.11
CA ARG A 391 4.09 5.93 15.88
C ARG A 391 4.17 6.26 17.36
N THR A 392 3.37 5.55 18.13
CA THR A 392 3.30 5.70 19.58
C THR A 392 3.90 4.48 20.31
N PRO A 393 4.45 4.67 21.53
CA PRO A 393 4.91 3.55 22.35
C PRO A 393 3.78 2.58 22.73
N PRO A 394 4.09 1.32 23.09
CA PRO A 394 3.09 0.38 23.59
C PRO A 394 2.32 0.93 24.79
N GLY A 395 0.99 0.80 24.75
CA GLY A 395 0.09 1.30 25.78
C GLY A 395 0.00 2.83 25.85
N PHE A 396 0.50 3.56 24.84
CA PHE A 396 0.39 5.03 24.81
C PHE A 396 -1.06 5.48 24.86
N TYR A 397 -1.92 4.94 24.00
CA TYR A 397 -3.35 5.32 23.99
C TYR A 397 -4.05 4.97 25.30
N ASP A 398 -3.79 3.79 25.88
CA ASP A 398 -4.34 3.40 27.18
C ASP A 398 -3.89 4.35 28.30
N ARG A 399 -2.62 4.77 28.29
CA ARG A 399 -2.09 5.74 29.26
C ARG A 399 -2.65 7.14 29.04
N VAL A 400 -2.79 7.58 27.79
CA VAL A 400 -3.43 8.86 27.46
C VAL A 400 -4.88 8.84 27.92
N TRP A 401 -5.59 7.74 27.69
CA TRP A 401 -6.95 7.55 28.19
C TRP A 401 -7.00 7.59 29.71
N GLN A 402 -6.13 6.87 30.41
CA GLN A 402 -5.98 6.90 31.86
C GLN A 402 -5.63 8.29 32.42
N ILE A 403 -4.89 9.10 31.66
CA ILE A 403 -4.59 10.50 32.00
C ILE A 403 -5.85 11.34 31.78
N LEU A 404 -6.52 11.19 30.64
CA LEU A 404 -7.75 11.91 30.30
C LEU A 404 -8.85 11.64 31.35
N GLU A 405 -9.06 10.38 31.74
CA GLU A 405 -9.93 9.97 32.84
C GLU A 405 -9.58 10.67 34.17
N ARG A 406 -8.28 10.90 34.42
CA ARG A 406 -7.75 11.55 35.63
C ARG A 406 -7.56 13.06 35.49
N THR A 407 -7.80 13.63 34.32
CA THR A 407 -7.81 15.07 34.07
C THR A 407 -9.23 15.52 33.75
N PRO A 408 -10.16 15.45 34.72
CA PRO A 408 -11.56 15.88 34.60
C PRO A 408 -11.75 17.40 34.56
N ASN A 409 -10.68 18.19 34.37
CA ASN A 409 -10.75 19.60 33.95
C ASN A 409 -10.18 19.89 32.56
N GLY A 410 -9.52 18.94 31.90
CA GLY A 410 -9.12 19.03 30.49
C GLY A 410 -7.61 18.92 30.37
N ILE A 411 -7.10 18.99 29.15
CA ILE A 411 -5.66 19.14 28.95
C ILE A 411 -5.43 20.49 28.27
N ILE A 412 -4.58 21.32 28.85
CA ILE A 412 -4.14 22.58 28.25
C ILE A 412 -2.84 22.33 27.49
N VAL A 413 -2.86 22.45 26.17
CA VAL A 413 -1.67 22.36 25.31
C VAL A 413 -1.49 23.69 24.60
N ALA A 414 -0.34 24.36 24.80
CA ALA A 414 -0.03 25.65 24.18
C ALA A 414 -1.13 26.72 24.38
N GLY A 415 -1.74 26.76 25.58
CA GLY A 415 -2.82 27.70 25.91
C GLY A 415 -4.19 27.35 25.35
N ARG A 416 -4.34 26.21 24.66
CA ARG A 416 -5.63 25.73 24.15
C ARG A 416 -6.15 24.58 25.01
N HIS A 417 -7.40 24.73 25.45
CA HIS A 417 -8.10 23.79 26.34
C HIS A 417 -8.78 22.67 25.53
N LEU A 418 -8.52 21.41 25.87
CA LEU A 418 -9.23 20.24 25.35
C LEU A 418 -10.31 19.84 26.38
N PRO A 419 -11.60 20.13 26.16
CA PRO A 419 -12.63 20.07 27.21
C PRO A 419 -13.14 18.65 27.54
N GLN A 420 -13.45 18.41 28.83
CA GLN A 420 -14.11 17.19 29.38
C GLN A 420 -15.32 16.71 28.60
N LEU A 421 -16.03 17.63 27.96
CA LEU A 421 -17.41 17.43 27.57
C LEU A 421 -17.56 16.20 26.65
N LEU A 422 -16.57 15.92 25.80
CA LEU A 422 -16.54 14.72 24.97
C LEU A 422 -16.51 13.43 25.79
N MET A 423 -15.77 13.39 26.90
CA MET A 423 -15.73 12.24 27.79
C MET A 423 -17.03 12.07 28.57
N VAL A 424 -17.66 13.17 29.02
CA VAL A 424 -18.95 13.14 29.72
C VAL A 424 -20.04 12.59 28.81
N VAL A 425 -20.11 13.08 27.57
CA VAL A 425 -21.04 12.56 26.56
C VAL A 425 -20.79 11.08 26.28
N SER A 426 -19.53 10.67 26.09
CA SER A 426 -19.17 9.27 25.85
C SER A 426 -19.58 8.34 27.00
N ILE A 427 -19.30 8.71 28.25
CA ILE A 427 -19.62 7.88 29.43
C ILE A 427 -21.13 7.78 29.64
N VAL A 428 -21.89 8.87 29.38
CA VAL A 428 -23.35 8.85 29.51
C VAL A 428 -23.98 7.94 28.47
N LEU A 429 -23.54 8.01 27.20
CA LEU A 429 -24.04 7.12 26.16
C LEU A 429 -23.62 5.65 26.39
N GLU A 430 -22.39 5.40 26.88
CA GLU A 430 -21.92 4.06 27.20
C GLU A 430 -22.70 3.42 28.36
N ARG A 431 -23.17 4.22 29.32
CA ARG A 431 -24.00 3.76 30.44
C ARG A 431 -25.49 3.65 30.14
N ASN A 432 -25.96 4.30 29.08
CA ASN A 432 -27.37 4.32 28.67
C ASN A 432 -27.42 4.04 27.14
N PRO A 433 -27.09 2.80 26.71
CA PRO A 433 -27.03 2.43 25.29
C PRO A 433 -28.38 2.57 24.56
N GLU A 434 -29.48 2.72 25.29
CA GLU A 434 -30.82 3.00 24.79
C GLU A 434 -31.08 4.47 24.41
N LEU A 435 -30.16 5.38 24.74
CA LEU A 435 -30.29 6.81 24.47
C LEU A 435 -29.37 7.25 23.33
N GLU A 436 -29.92 7.98 22.36
CA GLU A 436 -29.16 8.55 21.25
C GLU A 436 -29.54 10.01 21.01
N PHE A 437 -28.59 10.83 20.53
CA PHE A 437 -28.89 12.19 20.09
C PHE A 437 -29.54 12.17 18.71
N GLN A 438 -30.73 12.73 18.59
CA GLN A 438 -31.47 12.77 17.32
C GLN A 438 -30.89 13.77 16.31
N ASP A 439 -30.16 14.78 16.79
CA ASP A 439 -29.58 15.86 16.00
C ASP A 439 -28.11 16.12 16.36
N LYS A 440 -27.45 16.94 15.54
CA LYS A 440 -26.05 17.36 15.76
C LYS A 440 -25.87 17.95 17.16
N VAL A 441 -24.94 17.36 17.92
CA VAL A 441 -24.57 17.84 19.25
C VAL A 441 -23.72 19.11 19.14
N ASP A 442 -24.29 20.24 19.57
CA ASP A 442 -23.58 21.52 19.69
C ASP A 442 -22.88 21.61 21.05
N LEU A 443 -21.58 21.35 21.06
CA LEU A 443 -20.76 21.36 22.27
C LEU A 443 -20.68 22.76 22.90
N ASP A 444 -20.69 23.82 22.10
CA ASP A 444 -20.61 25.19 22.61
C ASP A 444 -21.90 25.59 23.32
N LYS A 445 -23.04 25.13 22.81
CA LYS A 445 -24.35 25.30 23.46
C LYS A 445 -24.40 24.58 24.81
N LEU A 446 -23.95 23.32 24.88
CA LEU A 446 -23.92 22.54 26.12
C LEU A 446 -23.04 23.17 27.20
N VAL A 447 -21.88 23.71 26.83
CA VAL A 447 -21.00 24.43 27.78
C VAL A 447 -21.67 25.71 28.30
N LYS A 448 -22.34 26.48 27.43
CA LYS A 448 -23.07 27.70 27.84
C LYS A 448 -24.24 27.41 28.77
N GLU A 449 -24.99 26.35 28.51
CA GLU A 449 -26.10 25.93 29.38
C GLU A 449 -25.61 25.43 30.74
N ALA A 450 -24.50 24.67 30.76
CA ALA A 450 -23.88 24.23 32.01
C ALA A 450 -23.35 25.41 32.83
N PHE A 451 -22.79 26.42 32.15
CA PHE A 451 -22.36 27.67 32.78
C PHE A 451 -23.55 28.46 33.37
N HIS A 452 -24.69 28.52 32.66
CA HIS A 452 -25.90 29.14 33.20
C HIS A 452 -26.43 28.43 34.44
N GLU A 453 -26.42 27.10 34.48
CA GLU A 453 -26.79 26.34 35.68
C GLU A 453 -25.83 26.60 36.84
N PHE A 454 -24.53 26.70 36.57
CA PHE A 454 -23.54 27.10 37.57
C PHE A 454 -23.81 28.52 38.12
N GLN A 455 -24.09 29.50 37.26
CA GLN A 455 -24.42 30.87 37.69
C GLN A 455 -25.70 30.93 38.53
N LYS A 456 -26.72 30.13 38.21
CA LYS A 456 -27.96 30.01 39.01
C LYS A 456 -27.67 29.46 40.41
N ASP A 457 -26.77 28.49 40.52
CA ASP A 457 -26.39 27.91 41.81
C ASP A 457 -25.47 28.83 42.62
N GLU A 458 -24.53 29.55 41.99
CA GLU A 458 -23.68 30.55 42.68
C GLU A 458 -24.50 31.74 43.22
N SER A 459 -25.40 32.30 42.40
CA SER A 459 -26.25 33.43 42.80
C SER A 459 -27.21 33.12 43.95
N ARG A 460 -27.52 31.83 44.18
CA ARG A 460 -28.31 31.36 45.34
C ARG A 460 -27.51 31.26 46.64
N LEU A 461 -26.18 31.22 46.57
CA LEU A 461 -25.30 30.91 47.71
C LEU A 461 -24.48 32.09 48.17
N LYS A 462 -24.13 32.98 47.24
CA LYS A 462 -23.36 34.20 47.47
C LYS A 462 -24.04 35.24 46.61
N GLU A 463 -24.51 36.35 47.17
CA GLU A 463 -25.12 37.46 46.44
C GLU A 463 -24.08 38.16 45.53
N ILE A 464 -23.60 37.46 44.51
CA ILE A 464 -22.58 37.92 43.56
C ILE A 464 -23.26 38.13 42.21
N GLU A 465 -22.96 39.27 41.58
CA GLU A 465 -23.48 39.64 40.26
C GLU A 465 -23.04 38.64 39.18
N LYS A 466 -23.87 38.50 38.13
CA LYS A 466 -23.58 37.64 36.98
C LYS A 466 -22.26 38.04 36.31
N GLN A 467 -21.26 37.15 36.35
CA GLN A 467 -20.02 37.31 35.59
C GLN A 467 -20.16 36.68 34.21
N ASP A 468 -19.82 37.43 33.15
CA ASP A 468 -19.82 36.92 31.76
C ASP A 468 -18.62 36.00 31.46
N ASP A 469 -17.61 36.00 32.34
CA ASP A 469 -16.40 35.21 32.20
C ASP A 469 -16.57 33.79 32.80
N MET A 470 -16.26 32.76 32.02
CA MET A 470 -16.37 31.34 32.41
C MET A 470 -15.19 30.85 33.26
N THR A 471 -14.21 31.70 33.55
CA THR A 471 -13.02 31.33 34.34
C THR A 471 -13.38 30.74 35.70
N SER A 472 -14.37 31.26 36.41
CA SER A 472 -14.82 30.74 37.71
C SER A 472 -15.43 29.34 37.60
N PHE A 473 -16.18 29.08 36.53
CA PHE A 473 -16.79 27.78 36.22
C PHE A 473 -15.74 26.70 35.93
N TYR A 474 -14.75 27.01 35.09
CA TYR A 474 -13.67 26.06 34.78
C TYR A 474 -12.75 25.78 35.96
N ASN A 475 -12.67 26.70 36.92
CA ASN A 475 -11.89 26.54 38.14
C ASN A 475 -12.64 25.80 39.25
N THR A 476 -13.90 25.37 39.04
CA THR A 476 -14.59 24.55 40.04
C THR A 476 -13.95 23.16 40.16
N PRO A 477 -14.04 22.50 41.34
CA PRO A 477 -13.52 21.15 41.51
C PRO A 477 -14.14 20.21 40.47
N PRO A 478 -13.37 19.36 39.79
CA PRO A 478 -13.89 18.51 38.73
C PRO A 478 -14.91 17.48 39.21
N LEU A 479 -14.78 17.02 40.45
CA LEU A 479 -15.61 15.99 41.07
C LEU A 479 -16.32 16.57 42.29
N GLY A 480 -17.61 16.26 42.42
CA GLY A 480 -18.45 16.71 43.54
C GLY A 480 -19.77 17.33 43.08
N LYS A 481 -20.74 17.48 44.00
CA LYS A 481 -22.12 17.94 43.69
C LYS A 481 -22.20 19.29 42.97
N ARG A 482 -21.14 20.11 43.00
CA ARG A 482 -21.05 21.44 42.37
C ARG A 482 -19.80 21.61 41.51
N GLY A 483 -19.28 20.51 40.99
CA GLY A 483 -18.15 20.53 40.07
C GLY A 483 -18.56 20.70 38.61
N THR A 484 -17.62 21.15 37.76
CA THR A 484 -17.82 21.34 36.32
C THR A 484 -18.47 20.13 35.66
N CYS A 485 -17.98 18.91 35.96
CA CYS A 485 -18.53 17.67 35.40
C CYS A 485 -19.99 17.43 35.79
N SER A 486 -20.41 17.83 36.99
CA SER A 486 -21.79 17.63 37.46
C SER A 486 -22.76 18.52 36.69
N TYR A 487 -22.40 19.77 36.40
CA TYR A 487 -23.21 20.66 35.58
C TYR A 487 -23.26 20.20 34.12
N LEU A 488 -22.12 19.78 33.55
CA LEU A 488 -22.08 19.25 32.18
C LEU A 488 -22.89 17.96 32.06
N THR A 489 -22.80 17.04 33.03
CA THR A 489 -23.57 15.79 33.04
C THR A 489 -25.07 16.07 33.13
N LYS A 490 -25.48 17.04 33.98
CA LYS A 490 -26.88 17.43 34.13
C LYS A 490 -27.46 17.96 32.81
N VAL A 491 -26.73 18.82 32.11
CA VAL A 491 -27.19 19.38 30.83
C VAL A 491 -27.24 18.31 29.74
N VAL A 492 -26.21 17.46 29.64
CA VAL A 492 -26.18 16.33 28.69
C VAL A 492 -27.35 15.38 28.93
N MET A 493 -27.64 15.04 30.19
CA MET A 493 -28.79 14.19 30.55
C MET A 493 -30.13 14.86 30.23
N ASN A 494 -30.29 16.15 30.56
CA ASN A 494 -31.52 16.87 30.23
C ASN A 494 -31.77 16.89 28.71
N LEU A 495 -30.72 17.14 27.92
CA LEU A 495 -30.84 17.18 26.46
C LEU A 495 -31.16 15.80 25.86
N LEU A 496 -30.67 14.72 26.46
CA LEU A 496 -31.03 13.34 26.07
C LEU A 496 -32.47 12.97 26.46
N LEU A 497 -32.96 13.48 27.60
CA LEU A 497 -34.30 13.19 28.14
C LEU A 497 -35.42 14.09 27.57
N GLU A 498 -35.08 15.25 27.02
CA GLU A 498 -36.02 16.17 26.35
C GLU A 498 -36.42 15.69 24.94
N GLY A 499 -35.73 14.70 24.38
CA GLY A 499 -36.14 13.99 23.16
C GLY A 499 -37.17 12.90 23.44
N GLU A 500 -38.02 12.56 22.46
CA GLU A 500 -38.86 11.36 22.55
C GLU A 500 -37.95 10.11 22.61
N VAL A 501 -37.87 9.50 23.80
CA VAL A 501 -37.18 8.22 24.02
C VAL A 501 -37.89 7.15 23.20
N LYS A 502 -37.32 6.77 22.06
CA LYS A 502 -37.76 5.55 21.36
C LYS A 502 -37.12 4.36 22.07
N PRO A 503 -37.90 3.39 22.57
CA PRO A 503 -37.32 2.16 23.07
C PRO A 503 -36.56 1.50 21.92
N SER A 504 -35.28 1.19 22.16
CA SER A 504 -34.52 0.24 21.36
C SER A 504 -35.33 -1.06 21.26
N ASN A 505 -35.62 -1.51 20.03
CA ASN A 505 -36.37 -2.75 19.78
C ASN A 505 -35.50 -4.01 19.93
N ASP A 506 -34.23 -3.88 20.30
CA ASP A 506 -33.34 -5.03 20.50
C ASP A 506 -33.03 -5.18 21.99
N ASP A 507 -33.86 -6.00 22.63
CA ASP A 507 -33.70 -6.52 23.98
C ASP A 507 -32.88 -7.84 23.90
N PRO A 508 -31.59 -7.90 24.28
CA PRO A 508 -30.89 -9.17 24.33
C PRO A 508 -30.87 -9.72 25.76
N CYS A 509 -32.00 -9.77 26.47
CA CYS A 509 -32.11 -10.50 27.75
C CYS A 509 -33.58 -10.85 28.09
N LEU A 510 -34.12 -11.90 27.45
CA LEU A 510 -35.34 -12.57 27.92
C LEU A 510 -34.98 -13.71 28.89
N VAL A 511 -35.49 -13.65 30.12
CA VAL A 511 -35.72 -14.83 30.98
C VAL A 511 -37.06 -14.65 31.72
N SER A 512 -37.85 -15.73 31.71
CA SER A 512 -39.25 -15.92 32.13
C SER A 512 -39.77 -15.14 33.33
#